data_AF-A0A3N6FX44-F1
#
_entry.id   AF-A0A3N6FX44-F1
#
_cell.length_a   1.000
_cell.length_b   1.000
_cell.length_c   1.000
_cell.angle_alpha   90.00
_cell.angle_beta   90.00
_cell.angle_gamma   90.00
#
_symmetry.space_group_name_H-M   'P 1'
#
loop_
_entity.id
_entity.type
_entity.pdbx_description
1 polymer ?
#
loop_
_entity_poly.entity_id
_entity_poly.type
_entity_poly.pdbx_seq_one_letter_code
_entity_poly.pdbx_strand_id
1 'polypeptide(L)'
;MDASASFSGGEAAEPVLLEGFRAKQLRLAQEAGAIGPEKDPAMVAAGQMAMVNGLGSSVLSCQRTGKAALSVLRHHLDELFDLATPASDSS
;
A
#
# COMPACT_ATOMS: atom_id res chain seq x y z
N MET A 1 -46.27 -5.63 -4.07
CA MET A 1 -45.31 -6.53 -3.42
C MET A 1 -44.04 -5.71 -3.25
N ASP A 2 -43.96 -5.03 -2.11
CA ASP A 2 -42.82 -4.22 -1.76
C ASP A 2 -41.75 -5.13 -1.16
N ALA A 3 -40.57 -5.13 -1.76
CA ALA A 3 -39.35 -5.60 -1.13
C ALA A 3 -38.39 -4.42 -1.09
N SER A 4 -38.63 -3.53 -0.13
CA SER A 4 -37.57 -2.73 0.47
C SER A 4 -36.48 -3.68 0.95
N ALA A 5 -35.33 -3.70 0.29
CA ALA A 5 -34.08 -4.02 0.93
C ALA A 5 -33.38 -2.70 1.20
N SER A 6 -33.64 -2.15 2.40
CA SER A 6 -32.74 -1.18 3.02
C SER A 6 -31.34 -1.79 3.03
N PHE A 7 -30.43 -1.22 2.24
CA PHE A 7 -29.00 -1.42 2.48
C PHE A 7 -28.64 -0.59 3.72
N SER A 8 -28.95 -1.16 4.88
CA SER A 8 -28.54 -0.61 6.16
C SER A 8 -27.02 -0.73 6.25
N GLY A 9 -26.32 0.39 6.41
CA GLY A 9 -24.87 0.41 6.57
C GLY A 9 -24.43 -0.46 7.75
N GLY A 10 -23.45 -1.32 7.52
CA GLY A 10 -22.83 -2.16 8.53
C GLY A 10 -21.49 -2.68 8.03
N GLU A 11 -20.45 -2.42 8.82
CA GLU A 11 -19.03 -2.66 8.54
C GLU A 11 -18.47 -1.81 7.37
N ALA A 12 -17.51 -0.93 7.64
CA ALA A 12 -16.64 -0.46 6.56
C ALA A 12 -16.07 -1.69 5.85
N ALA A 13 -16.20 -1.79 4.53
CA ALA A 13 -15.71 -2.94 3.78
C ALA A 13 -14.26 -3.26 4.21
N GLU A 14 -13.92 -4.53 4.43
CA GLU A 14 -12.58 -4.98 4.84
C GLU A 14 -11.40 -4.23 4.17
N PRO A 15 -11.45 -3.93 2.85
CA PRO A 15 -10.43 -3.08 2.21
C PRO A 15 -10.25 -1.70 2.86
N VAL A 16 -11.33 -1.04 3.26
CA VAL A 16 -11.34 0.27 3.91
C VAL A 16 -10.77 0.19 5.33
N LEU A 17 -11.03 -0.91 6.05
CA LEU A 17 -10.45 -1.15 7.38
C LEU A 17 -8.93 -1.34 7.29
N LEU A 18 -8.47 -2.12 6.31
CA LEU A 18 -7.05 -2.35 6.07
C LEU A 18 -6.32 -1.08 5.64
N GLU A 19 -6.93 -0.28 4.76
CA GLU A 19 -6.40 1.03 4.37
C GLU A 19 -6.30 1.97 5.57
N GLY A 20 -7.34 2.05 6.40
CA GLY A 20 -7.35 2.86 7.62
C GLY A 20 -6.29 2.41 8.63
N PHE A 21 -6.07 1.11 8.80
CA PHE A 21 -4.99 0.58 9.63
C PHE A 21 -3.61 0.95 9.07
N ARG A 22 -3.37 0.77 7.77
CA ARG A 22 -2.09 1.13 7.14
C ARG A 22 -1.82 2.62 7.19
N ALA A 23 -2.82 3.46 6.94
CA ALA A 23 -2.67 4.91 7.04
C ALA A 23 -2.22 5.33 8.45
N LYS A 24 -2.73 4.67 9.51
CA LYS A 24 -2.24 4.89 10.88
C LYS A 24 -0.77 4.50 11.06
N GLN A 25 -0.35 3.35 10.53
CA GLN A 25 1.05 2.93 10.60
C GLN A 25 1.98 3.88 9.83
N LEU A 26 1.57 4.32 8.64
CA LEU A 26 2.32 5.28 7.83
C LEU A 26 2.42 6.64 8.51
N ARG A 27 1.37 7.09 9.22
CA ARG A 27 1.43 8.29 10.05
C ARG A 27 2.44 8.16 11.18
N LEU A 28 2.47 7.01 11.88
CA LEU A 28 3.48 6.77 12.92
C LEU A 28 4.91 6.78 12.35
N ALA A 29 5.10 6.21 11.16
CA ALA A 29 6.40 6.24 10.49
C ALA A 29 6.82 7.66 10.07
N GLN A 30 5.87 8.48 9.61
CA GLN A 30 6.10 9.89 9.30
C GLN A 30 6.41 10.71 10.57
N GLU A 31 5.67 10.51 11.66
CA GLU A 31 5.94 11.12 12.97
C GLU A 31 7.34 10.75 13.49
N ALA A 32 7.83 9.55 13.17
CA ALA A 32 9.18 9.09 13.47
C ALA A 32 10.26 9.57 12.48
N GLY A 33 9.89 10.33 11.43
CA GLY A 33 10.81 10.83 10.40
C GLY A 33 11.30 9.77 9.40
N ALA A 34 10.71 8.58 9.39
CA ALA A 34 11.04 7.51 8.44
C ALA A 34 10.40 7.70 7.06
N ILE A 35 9.40 8.58 6.97
CA ILE A 35 8.71 8.96 5.73
C ILE A 35 8.69 10.48 5.67
N GLY A 36 8.94 11.05 4.49
CA GLY A 36 8.92 12.50 4.27
C GLY A 36 7.60 13.16 4.73
N PRO A 37 7.67 14.36 5.35
CA PRO A 37 6.49 15.08 5.85
C PRO A 37 5.54 15.54 4.73
N GLU A 38 6.00 15.55 3.48
CA GLU A 38 5.22 15.90 2.30
C GLU A 38 4.31 14.76 1.81
N LYS A 39 4.54 13.51 2.26
CA LYS A 39 3.75 12.35 1.82
C LYS A 39 2.44 12.27 2.62
N ASP A 40 1.31 12.12 1.93
CA ASP A 40 0.01 11.88 2.57
C ASP A 40 -0.13 10.39 2.95
N PRO A 41 -0.19 10.02 4.25
CA PRO A 41 -0.29 8.64 4.69
C PRO A 41 -1.51 7.87 4.14
N ALA A 42 -2.65 8.56 3.92
CA ALA A 42 -3.85 7.93 3.40
C ALA A 42 -3.69 7.60 1.91
N MET A 43 -3.15 8.53 1.13
CA MET A 43 -2.88 8.31 -0.29
C MET A 43 -1.79 7.25 -0.51
N VAL A 44 -0.77 7.22 0.33
CA VAL A 44 0.25 6.16 0.30
C VAL A 44 -0.37 4.79 0.59
N ALA A 45 -1.24 4.68 1.60
CA ALA A 45 -1.94 3.43 1.92
C ALA A 45 -2.80 2.93 0.74
N ALA A 46 -3.59 3.82 0.15
CA ALA A 46 -4.43 3.51 -1.01
C ALA A 46 -3.60 3.08 -2.22
N GLY A 47 -2.50 3.79 -2.51
CA GLY A 47 -1.58 3.44 -3.59
C GLY A 47 -0.92 2.08 -3.40
N GLN A 48 -0.48 1.76 -2.18
CA GLN A 48 0.08 0.45 -1.85
C GLN A 48 -0.95 -0.68 -2.00
N MET A 49 -2.21 -0.45 -1.63
CA MET A 49 -3.29 -1.42 -1.82
C MET A 49 -3.57 -1.68 -3.30
N ALA A 50 -3.69 -0.62 -4.10
CA ALA A 50 -3.86 -0.72 -5.55
C ALA A 50 -2.69 -1.51 -6.18
N MET A 51 -1.46 -1.23 -5.75
CA MET A 51 -0.27 -1.93 -6.22
C MET A 51 -0.29 -3.43 -5.89
N VAL A 52 -0.58 -3.80 -4.63
CA VAL A 52 -0.67 -5.22 -4.23
C VAL A 52 -1.74 -5.95 -5.04
N ASN A 53 -2.91 -5.34 -5.24
CA ASN A 53 -4.00 -5.93 -6.02
C ASN A 53 -3.61 -6.11 -7.50
N GLY A 54 -2.98 -5.11 -8.10
CA GLY A 54 -2.49 -5.17 -9.48
C GLY A 54 -1.36 -6.18 -9.67
N LEU A 55 -0.42 -6.24 -8.73
CA LEU A 55 0.68 -7.20 -8.74
C LEU A 55 0.17 -8.64 -8.59
N GLY A 56 -0.73 -8.89 -7.63
CA GLY A 56 -1.37 -10.20 -7.45
C GLY A 56 -2.10 -10.65 -8.71
N SER A 57 -2.89 -9.77 -9.32
CA SER A 57 -3.58 -10.05 -10.59
C SER A 57 -2.60 -10.38 -11.72
N SER A 58 -1.46 -9.69 -11.80
CA SER A 58 -0.43 -9.95 -12.82
C SER A 58 0.25 -11.31 -12.66
N VAL A 59 0.39 -11.80 -11.42
CA VAL A 59 0.93 -13.14 -11.13
C VAL A 59 -0.08 -14.22 -11.48
N LEU A 60 -1.34 -14.05 -11.06
CA LEU A 60 -2.41 -15.00 -11.39
C LEU A 60 -2.64 -15.12 -12.90
N SER A 61 -2.44 -14.02 -13.63
CA SER A 61 -2.52 -13.97 -15.10
C SER A 61 -1.23 -14.41 -15.81
N CYS A 62 -0.23 -14.93 -15.08
CA CYS A 62 1.08 -15.34 -15.61
C CYS A 62 1.89 -14.24 -16.35
N GLN A 63 1.54 -12.97 -16.18
CA GLN A 63 2.29 -11.84 -16.76
C GLN A 63 3.61 -11.59 -16.02
N ARG A 64 3.67 -11.97 -14.73
CA ARG A 64 4.87 -11.88 -13.89
C ARG A 64 5.04 -13.13 -13.04
N THR A 65 6.28 -13.43 -12.69
CA THR A 65 6.57 -14.36 -11.58
C THR A 65 6.32 -13.66 -10.24
N GLY A 66 6.07 -14.44 -9.17
CA GLY A 66 5.96 -13.89 -7.82
C GLY A 66 7.21 -13.11 -7.39
N LYS A 67 8.40 -13.57 -7.78
CA LYS A 67 9.67 -12.88 -7.51
C LYS A 67 9.74 -11.52 -8.20
N ALA A 68 9.32 -11.43 -9.47
CA ALA A 68 9.29 -10.17 -10.20
C ALA A 68 8.30 -9.18 -9.57
N ALA A 69 7.12 -9.64 -9.15
CA ALA A 69 6.13 -8.82 -8.47
C ALA A 69 6.65 -8.26 -7.13
N LEU A 70 7.29 -9.11 -6.31
CA LEU A 70 7.90 -8.67 -5.04
C LEU A 70 9.03 -7.65 -5.25
N SER A 71 9.79 -7.76 -6.35
CA SER A 71 10.83 -6.79 -6.67
C SER A 71 10.25 -5.39 -6.92
N VAL A 72 9.11 -5.29 -7.61
CA VAL A 72 8.41 -4.02 -7.83
C VAL A 72 7.88 -3.45 -6.53
N LEU A 73 7.24 -4.27 -5.69
CA LEU A 73 6.74 -3.81 -4.39
C LEU A 73 7.88 -3.29 -3.51
N ARG A 74 9.01 -4.00 -3.47
CA ARG A 74 10.17 -3.59 -2.67
C ARG A 74 10.77 -2.28 -3.15
N HIS A 75 10.93 -2.10 -4.46
CA HIS A 75 11.41 -0.85 -5.02
C HIS A 75 10.58 0.36 -4.55
N HIS A 76 9.25 0.27 -4.59
CA HIS A 76 8.39 1.36 -4.13
C HIS A 76 8.35 1.53 -2.61
N LEU A 77 8.64 0.48 -1.84
CA LEU A 77 8.85 0.61 -0.40
C LEU A 77 10.18 1.32 -0.11
N ASP A 78 11.24 0.99 -0.84
CA ASP A 78 12.54 1.63 -0.68
C ASP A 78 12.46 3.14 -1.01
N GLU A 79 11.73 3.51 -2.08
CA GLU A 79 11.41 4.91 -2.41
C GLU A 79 10.51 5.60 -1.37
N LEU A 80 9.63 4.85 -0.70
CA LEU A 80 8.75 5.43 0.31
C LEU A 80 9.53 5.83 1.57
N PHE A 81 10.43 4.96 2.00
CA PHE A 81 11.21 5.12 3.23
C PHE A 81 12.56 5.82 3.02
N ASP A 82 12.81 6.35 1.81
CA ASP A 82 14.10 6.90 1.39
C ASP A 82 15.28 6.00 1.80
N LEU A 83 15.06 4.68 1.73
CA LEU A 83 16.07 3.65 1.92
C LEU A 83 16.90 3.61 0.64
N ALA A 84 17.58 4.72 0.34
CA ALA A 84 18.64 4.70 -0.63
C ALA A 84 19.59 3.57 -0.22
N THR A 85 19.81 2.63 -1.14
CA THR A 85 20.92 1.67 -1.02
C THR A 85 22.13 2.48 -0.60
N PRO A 86 22.80 2.17 0.53
CA PRO A 86 23.89 2.99 1.04
C PRO A 86 24.80 3.28 -0.14
N ALA A 87 24.97 4.57 -0.45
CA ALA A 87 25.85 5.01 -1.52
C ALA A 87 27.14 4.25 -1.31
N SER A 88 27.52 3.41 -2.28
CA SER A 88 28.77 2.68 -2.24
C SER A 88 29.85 3.66 -1.82
N ASP A 89 30.35 3.52 -0.60
CA ASP A 89 31.43 4.34 -0.09
C ASP A 89 32.56 4.16 -1.12
N SER A 90 32.76 5.24 -1.86
CA SER A 90 33.73 5.30 -2.93
C SER A 90 35.10 5.22 -2.25
N SER A 91 35.80 4.11 -2.48
CA SER A 91 37.24 4.00 -2.21
C SER A 91 38.02 4.23 -3.49
#